data_AF-A0A672ZLL3-F1
#
_entry.id   AF-A0A672ZLL3-F1
#
_cell.length_a   1.000
_cell.length_b   1.000
_cell.length_c   1.000
_cell.angle_alpha   90.00
_cell.angle_beta   90.00
_cell.angle_gamma   90.00
#
_symmetry.space_group_name_H-M   'P 1'
#
loop_
_entity.id
_entity.type
_entity.pdbx_description
1 polymer ?
#
loop_
_entity_poly.entity_id
_entity_poly.type
_entity_poly.pdbx_seq_one_letter_code
_entity_poly.pdbx_strand_id
1 'polypeptide(L)'
;MDQELEGTVKALLHKAGESNAFIRQDVDAALDCMVQHCTPSRSISALLTGGLSHLNAVVRKCTAQHLSNLVEKVGAARLLSGGKDLTDRILPAVTKLAQDSSQEARYFGRRMLLSLSCHPDFDKILEKYIPTKDLPTVRDTVLTLKTKGLGEMPQDNQSARGRRSLPGSGTVRASSLTRDLDSEVIEGRVNICRSQPQSIADKTEYIKQISGLLGSKDFRERIKGIDQLVSDCQHNPNMVFDAFKLRLQESNSKVNLYALESLQKITHLLKDNLSQVVNILVPAIVDNHLNSKNNAIYSAAIGAINALTLNLDNVLLLQPFCTKAQFLSGKAKVDLIEKVADLVTELYPRKPQMVEQKVLPLLWHLLGTSTHSGTIHGRGGSVRGATVNLCQALYAQMGPSLTESAASQPANVHKSFNEVLRTLS
;
A
#
# COMPACT_ATOMS: atom_id res chain seq x y z
N MET A 1 0.40 -36.25 -14.59
CA MET A 1 0.36 -34.78 -14.44
C MET A 1 1.16 -34.07 -15.54
N ASP A 2 2.36 -34.52 -15.88
CA ASP A 2 3.25 -33.84 -16.84
C ASP A 2 2.69 -33.63 -18.26
N GLN A 3 1.75 -34.46 -18.73
CA GLN A 3 1.17 -34.35 -20.08
C GLN A 3 0.14 -33.21 -20.23
N GLU A 4 -0.53 -32.82 -19.16
CA GLU A 4 -1.52 -31.72 -19.15
C GLU A 4 -0.93 -30.40 -18.61
N LEU A 5 0.32 -30.45 -18.15
CA LEU A 5 0.95 -29.38 -17.38
C LEU A 5 0.98 -28.04 -18.11
N GLU A 6 1.29 -28.05 -19.41
CA GLU A 6 1.36 -26.81 -20.20
C GLU A 6 0.00 -26.12 -20.32
N GLY A 7 -1.07 -26.91 -20.51
CA GLY A 7 -2.44 -26.41 -20.55
C GLY A 7 -2.89 -25.85 -19.20
N THR A 8 -2.64 -26.60 -18.12
CA THR A 8 -2.99 -26.20 -16.76
C THR A 8 -2.25 -24.93 -16.32
N VAL A 9 -0.93 -24.86 -16.54
CA VAL A 9 -0.12 -23.69 -16.18
C VAL A 9 -0.56 -22.46 -16.96
N LYS A 10 -0.84 -22.60 -18.25
CA LYS A 10 -1.34 -21.48 -19.06
C LYS A 10 -2.68 -20.97 -18.54
N ALA A 11 -3.60 -21.87 -18.17
CA ALA A 11 -4.89 -21.49 -17.59
C ALA A 11 -4.73 -20.80 -16.23
N LEU A 12 -3.88 -21.34 -15.35
CA LEU A 12 -3.56 -20.75 -14.04
C LEU A 12 -2.93 -19.37 -14.19
N LEU A 13 -1.95 -19.21 -15.07
CA LEU A 13 -1.30 -17.92 -15.33
C LEU A 13 -2.27 -16.88 -15.92
N HIS A 14 -3.20 -17.30 -16.78
CA HIS A 14 -4.26 -16.39 -17.24
C HIS A 14 -5.15 -15.93 -16.07
N LYS A 15 -5.50 -16.84 -15.15
CA LYS A 15 -6.22 -16.52 -13.92
C LYS A 15 -5.42 -15.64 -12.95
N ALA A 16 -4.10 -15.75 -12.93
CA ALA A 16 -3.23 -14.87 -12.15
C ALA A 16 -3.37 -13.39 -12.57
N GLY A 17 -3.73 -13.14 -13.82
CA GLY A 17 -3.93 -11.79 -14.36
C GLY A 17 -5.24 -11.12 -13.96
N GLU A 18 -6.17 -11.84 -13.32
CA GLU A 18 -7.48 -11.32 -12.93
C GLU A 18 -7.41 -10.50 -11.62
N SER A 19 -8.33 -9.54 -11.46
CA SER A 19 -8.33 -8.59 -10.33
C SER A 19 -8.67 -9.22 -8.97
N ASN A 20 -9.11 -10.48 -8.92
CA ASN A 20 -9.48 -11.14 -7.67
C ASN A 20 -8.26 -11.68 -6.92
N ALA A 21 -7.98 -11.11 -5.75
CA ALA A 21 -6.85 -11.53 -4.92
C ALA A 21 -6.95 -12.99 -4.47
N PHE A 22 -8.14 -13.54 -4.16
CA PHE A 22 -8.32 -14.94 -3.76
C PHE A 22 -7.88 -15.90 -4.84
N ILE A 23 -8.33 -15.65 -6.07
CA ILE A 23 -7.95 -16.45 -7.24
C ILE A 23 -6.43 -16.39 -7.43
N ARG A 24 -5.80 -15.21 -7.29
CA ARG A 24 -4.34 -15.10 -7.41
C ARG A 24 -3.60 -15.94 -6.35
N GLN A 25 -4.09 -15.96 -5.11
CA GLN A 25 -3.46 -16.78 -4.06
C GLN A 25 -3.65 -18.28 -4.31
N ASP A 26 -4.84 -18.70 -4.77
CA ASP A 26 -5.09 -20.10 -5.09
C ASP A 26 -4.25 -20.54 -6.30
N VAL A 27 -4.08 -19.65 -7.28
CA VAL A 27 -3.16 -19.85 -8.41
C VAL A 27 -1.72 -19.96 -7.92
N ASP A 28 -1.26 -19.06 -7.04
CA ASP A 28 0.09 -19.12 -6.48
C ASP A 28 0.31 -20.43 -5.70
N ALA A 29 -0.66 -20.85 -4.88
CA ALA A 29 -0.58 -22.12 -4.15
C ALA A 29 -0.54 -23.34 -5.10
N ALA A 30 -1.32 -23.32 -6.18
CA ALA A 30 -1.32 -24.39 -7.19
C ALA A 30 0.00 -24.45 -7.95
N LEU A 31 0.56 -23.30 -8.34
CA LEU A 31 1.85 -23.21 -9.02
C LEU A 31 3.01 -23.57 -8.08
N ASP A 32 2.95 -23.20 -6.79
CA ASP A 32 3.92 -23.64 -5.80
C ASP A 32 3.89 -25.17 -5.63
N CYS A 33 2.70 -25.76 -5.52
CA CYS A 33 2.53 -27.21 -5.47
C CYS A 33 3.12 -27.89 -6.72
N MET A 34 2.88 -27.33 -7.91
CA MET A 34 3.49 -27.79 -9.14
C MET A 34 5.02 -27.73 -9.08
N VAL A 35 5.61 -26.62 -8.62
CA VAL A 35 7.07 -26.48 -8.48
C VAL A 35 7.63 -27.55 -7.54
N GLN A 36 6.86 -27.97 -6.52
CA GLN A 36 7.30 -29.00 -5.59
C GLN A 36 7.23 -30.41 -6.17
N HIS A 37 6.21 -30.74 -6.95
CA HIS A 37 5.90 -32.14 -7.27
C HIS A 37 6.05 -32.53 -8.74
N CYS A 38 6.14 -31.58 -9.67
CA CYS A 38 6.28 -31.87 -11.10
C CYS A 38 7.74 -31.95 -11.56
N THR A 39 7.94 -32.53 -12.75
CA THR A 39 9.26 -32.60 -13.39
C THR A 39 9.79 -31.19 -13.72
N PRO A 40 10.95 -30.76 -13.17
CA PRO A 40 11.39 -29.36 -13.29
C PRO A 40 11.56 -28.84 -14.71
N SER A 41 12.07 -29.66 -15.65
CA SER A 41 12.23 -29.26 -17.05
C SER A 41 10.88 -29.00 -17.74
N ARG A 42 9.85 -29.78 -17.41
CA ARG A 42 8.48 -29.60 -17.90
C ARG A 42 7.81 -28.38 -17.27
N SER A 43 7.99 -28.17 -15.96
CA SER A 43 7.47 -26.98 -15.27
C SER A 43 8.11 -25.68 -15.80
N ILE A 44 9.42 -25.69 -16.06
CA ILE A 44 10.12 -24.57 -16.72
C ILE A 44 9.52 -24.34 -18.11
N SER A 45 9.38 -25.39 -18.93
CA SER A 45 8.76 -25.27 -20.27
C SER A 45 7.37 -24.62 -20.20
N ALA A 46 6.52 -25.10 -19.30
CA ALA A 46 5.14 -24.66 -19.14
C ALA A 46 5.05 -23.18 -18.72
N LEU A 47 5.85 -22.76 -17.74
CA LEU A 47 5.89 -21.36 -17.28
C LEU A 47 6.41 -20.42 -18.37
N LEU A 48 7.47 -20.81 -19.09
CA LEU A 48 8.04 -20.01 -20.16
C LEU A 48 7.04 -19.81 -21.31
N THR A 49 6.38 -20.87 -21.74
CA THR A 49 5.35 -20.81 -22.79
C THR A 49 4.10 -20.05 -22.32
N GLY A 50 3.72 -20.18 -21.05
CA GLY A 50 2.49 -19.62 -20.52
C GLY A 50 2.54 -18.13 -20.17
N GLY A 51 3.69 -17.61 -19.73
CA GLY A 51 3.70 -16.27 -19.12
C GLY A 51 4.92 -15.37 -19.36
N LEU A 52 6.02 -15.85 -19.94
CA LEU A 52 7.24 -15.05 -20.13
C LEU A 52 6.98 -13.76 -20.95
N SER A 53 6.15 -13.85 -21.99
CA SER A 53 5.89 -12.75 -22.93
C SER A 53 4.45 -12.21 -22.82
N HIS A 54 3.78 -12.45 -21.69
CA HIS A 54 2.40 -12.03 -21.50
C HIS A 54 2.29 -10.50 -21.37
N LEU A 55 1.22 -9.89 -21.93
CA LEU A 55 1.04 -8.43 -21.91
C LEU A 55 0.83 -7.89 -20.48
N ASN A 56 0.08 -8.62 -19.66
CA ASN A 56 -0.17 -8.26 -18.27
C ASN A 56 1.07 -8.51 -17.38
N ALA A 57 1.55 -7.45 -16.72
CA ALA A 57 2.70 -7.47 -15.82
C ALA A 57 2.52 -8.43 -14.62
N VAL A 58 1.32 -8.59 -14.09
CA VAL A 58 1.03 -9.50 -12.96
C VAL A 58 1.29 -10.95 -13.34
N VAL A 59 0.94 -11.34 -14.57
CA VAL A 59 1.20 -12.68 -15.11
C VAL A 59 2.69 -12.91 -15.29
N ARG A 60 3.43 -11.93 -15.81
CA ARG A 60 4.89 -12.00 -15.94
C ARG A 60 5.57 -12.10 -14.58
N LYS A 61 5.13 -11.33 -13.58
CA LYS A 61 5.59 -11.41 -12.19
C LYS A 61 5.36 -12.79 -11.59
N CYS A 62 4.13 -13.32 -11.69
CA CYS A 62 3.78 -14.65 -11.19
C CYS A 62 4.65 -15.73 -11.85
N THR A 63 4.83 -15.64 -13.17
CA THR A 63 5.72 -16.53 -13.93
C THR A 63 7.16 -16.46 -13.43
N ALA A 64 7.71 -15.25 -13.27
CA ALA A 64 9.08 -15.03 -12.83
C ALA A 64 9.32 -15.53 -11.40
N GLN A 65 8.34 -15.36 -10.50
CA GLN A 65 8.39 -15.84 -9.12
C GLN A 65 8.54 -17.37 -9.07
N HIS A 66 7.63 -18.10 -9.72
CA HIS A 66 7.63 -19.57 -9.72
C HIS A 66 8.80 -20.14 -10.52
N LEU A 67 9.20 -19.47 -11.61
CA LEU A 67 10.40 -19.83 -12.35
C LEU A 67 11.66 -19.68 -11.49
N SER A 68 11.74 -18.64 -10.66
CA SER A 68 12.87 -18.45 -9.76
C SER A 68 12.96 -19.54 -8.71
N ASN A 69 11.84 -20.01 -8.17
CA ASN A 69 11.81 -21.14 -7.24
C ASN A 69 12.32 -22.43 -7.92
N LEU A 70 11.97 -22.66 -9.20
CA LEU A 70 12.52 -23.77 -9.99
C LEU A 70 14.01 -23.62 -10.26
N VAL A 71 14.48 -22.42 -10.58
CA VAL A 71 15.91 -22.17 -10.84
C VAL A 71 16.74 -22.47 -9.60
N GLU A 72 16.28 -22.04 -8.43
CA GLU A 72 16.91 -22.34 -7.15
C GLU A 72 16.88 -23.83 -6.83
N LYS A 73 15.74 -24.51 -7.05
CA LYS A 73 15.57 -25.95 -6.79
C LYS A 73 16.44 -26.83 -7.70
N VAL A 74 16.58 -26.47 -8.98
CA VAL A 74 17.36 -27.26 -9.95
C VAL A 74 18.85 -26.95 -9.84
N GLY A 75 19.20 -25.70 -9.55
CA GLY A 75 20.57 -25.22 -9.41
C GLY A 75 21.25 -24.87 -10.73
N ALA A 76 22.17 -23.88 -10.67
CA ALA A 76 22.87 -23.34 -11.83
C ALA A 76 23.69 -24.40 -12.59
N ALA A 77 24.38 -25.30 -11.89
CA ALA A 77 25.18 -26.36 -12.49
C ALA A 77 24.37 -27.26 -13.43
N ARG A 78 23.16 -27.65 -13.03
CA ARG A 78 22.30 -28.50 -13.85
C ARG A 78 21.64 -27.72 -14.98
N LEU A 79 21.19 -26.50 -14.74
CA LEU A 79 20.55 -25.65 -15.75
C LEU A 79 21.50 -25.21 -16.87
N LEU A 80 22.79 -25.06 -16.54
CA LEU A 80 23.83 -24.60 -17.45
C LEU A 80 24.78 -25.71 -17.92
N SER A 81 24.46 -26.98 -17.63
CA SER A 81 25.25 -28.16 -18.03
C SER A 81 25.35 -28.41 -19.55
N GLY A 82 24.77 -27.55 -20.38
CA GLY A 82 24.82 -27.65 -21.85
C GLY A 82 23.76 -28.57 -22.45
N GLY A 83 22.76 -29.01 -21.68
CA GLY A 83 21.58 -29.69 -22.20
C GLY A 83 20.80 -28.76 -23.14
N LYS A 84 20.88 -29.03 -24.45
CA LYS A 84 20.35 -28.17 -25.54
C LYS A 84 19.01 -27.53 -25.16
N ASP A 85 17.97 -28.33 -24.93
CA ASP A 85 16.61 -27.80 -24.78
C ASP A 85 16.35 -26.93 -23.53
N LEU A 86 17.08 -27.15 -22.43
CA LEU A 86 16.83 -26.45 -21.17
C LEU A 86 17.65 -25.15 -21.09
N THR A 87 18.94 -25.22 -21.42
CA THR A 87 19.84 -24.05 -21.42
C THR A 87 19.44 -23.05 -22.51
N ASP A 88 19.03 -23.53 -23.70
CA ASP A 88 18.54 -22.70 -24.81
C ASP A 88 17.35 -21.82 -24.43
N ARG A 89 16.52 -22.28 -23.49
CA ARG A 89 15.28 -21.59 -23.12
C ARG A 89 15.42 -20.78 -21.84
N ILE A 90 16.12 -21.30 -20.83
CA ILE A 90 16.17 -20.66 -19.52
C ILE A 90 17.02 -19.38 -19.53
N LEU A 91 18.18 -19.39 -20.19
CA LEU A 91 19.10 -18.26 -20.11
C LEU A 91 18.58 -17.01 -20.84
N PRO A 92 18.01 -17.11 -22.06
CA PRO A 92 17.33 -15.98 -22.68
C PRO A 92 16.12 -15.49 -21.89
N ALA A 93 15.36 -16.41 -21.28
CA ALA A 93 14.20 -16.04 -20.47
C ALA A 93 14.57 -15.27 -19.20
N VAL A 94 15.58 -15.73 -18.46
CA VAL A 94 16.10 -15.05 -17.27
C VAL A 94 16.66 -13.67 -17.63
N THR A 95 17.41 -13.59 -18.73
CA THR A 95 17.93 -12.32 -19.27
C THR A 95 16.80 -11.35 -19.60
N LYS A 96 15.76 -11.82 -20.28
CA LYS A 96 14.58 -11.02 -20.61
C LYS A 96 13.86 -10.53 -19.36
N LEU A 97 13.64 -11.40 -18.38
CA LEU A 97 13.00 -11.05 -17.11
C LEU A 97 13.84 -10.05 -16.31
N ALA A 98 15.18 -10.19 -16.28
CA ALA A 98 16.07 -9.27 -15.58
C ALA A 98 16.03 -7.82 -16.14
N GLN A 99 15.45 -7.65 -17.33
CA GLN A 99 15.20 -6.37 -17.99
C GLN A 99 13.70 -6.07 -18.16
N ASP A 100 12.80 -6.76 -17.43
CA ASP A 100 11.36 -6.55 -17.57
C ASP A 100 10.95 -5.12 -17.21
N SER A 101 9.86 -4.61 -17.78
CA SER A 101 9.31 -3.29 -17.45
C SER A 101 8.70 -3.24 -16.05
N SER A 102 8.13 -4.34 -15.55
CA SER A 102 7.66 -4.48 -14.17
C SER A 102 8.83 -4.65 -13.22
N GLN A 103 8.86 -3.88 -12.14
CA GLN A 103 9.93 -3.94 -11.15
C GLN A 103 9.98 -5.29 -10.44
N GLU A 104 8.82 -5.89 -10.18
CA GLU A 104 8.64 -7.17 -9.50
C GLU A 104 9.13 -8.33 -10.38
N ALA A 105 8.70 -8.37 -11.64
CA ALA A 105 9.20 -9.36 -12.60
C ALA A 105 10.73 -9.21 -12.79
N ARG A 106 11.21 -7.96 -12.85
CA ARG A 106 12.63 -7.62 -12.93
C ARG A 106 13.43 -8.12 -11.74
N TYR A 107 12.89 -7.96 -10.53
CA TYR A 107 13.52 -8.45 -9.31
C TYR A 107 13.75 -9.97 -9.37
N PHE A 108 12.71 -10.75 -9.69
CA PHE A 108 12.84 -12.21 -9.80
C PHE A 108 13.80 -12.61 -10.94
N GLY A 109 13.75 -11.92 -12.08
CA GLY A 109 14.71 -12.11 -13.17
C GLY A 109 16.16 -11.89 -12.73
N ARG A 110 16.42 -10.80 -12.00
CA ARG A 110 17.74 -10.48 -11.45
C ARG A 110 18.19 -11.49 -10.38
N ARG A 111 17.27 -12.02 -9.57
CA ARG A 111 17.56 -13.08 -8.59
C ARG A 111 18.04 -14.35 -9.28
N MET A 112 17.33 -14.79 -10.33
CA MET A 112 17.73 -15.94 -11.15
C MET A 112 19.07 -15.68 -11.84
N LEU A 113 19.26 -14.49 -12.41
CA LEU A 113 20.50 -14.13 -13.11
C LEU A 113 21.71 -14.15 -12.18
N LEU A 114 21.56 -13.62 -10.95
CA LEU A 114 22.59 -13.69 -9.93
C LEU A 114 22.93 -15.14 -9.57
N SER A 115 21.92 -15.97 -9.34
CA SER A 115 22.10 -17.41 -9.04
C SER A 115 22.83 -18.15 -10.16
N LEU A 116 22.45 -17.92 -11.42
CA LEU A 116 23.12 -18.51 -12.59
C LEU A 116 24.56 -18.00 -12.77
N SER A 117 24.84 -16.74 -12.43
CA SER A 117 26.16 -16.11 -12.57
C SER A 117 27.25 -16.67 -11.63
N CYS A 118 26.86 -17.54 -10.70
CA CYS A 118 27.77 -18.28 -9.83
C CYS A 118 28.39 -19.51 -10.53
N HIS A 119 27.93 -19.86 -11.73
CA HIS A 119 28.50 -20.99 -12.48
C HIS A 119 29.90 -20.64 -13.05
N PRO A 120 30.91 -21.52 -12.94
CA PRO A 120 32.28 -21.23 -13.40
C PRO A 120 32.38 -20.87 -14.89
N ASP A 121 31.60 -21.54 -15.74
CA ASP A 121 31.57 -21.27 -17.20
C ASP A 121 30.46 -20.30 -17.61
N PHE A 122 29.89 -19.52 -16.68
CA PHE A 122 28.74 -18.65 -16.99
C PHE A 122 29.00 -17.72 -18.18
N ASP A 123 30.16 -17.07 -18.25
CA ASP A 123 30.46 -16.12 -19.33
C ASP A 123 30.53 -16.78 -20.72
N LYS A 124 31.12 -17.97 -20.82
CA LYS A 124 31.18 -18.74 -22.09
C LYS A 124 29.79 -19.17 -22.54
N ILE A 125 28.97 -19.60 -21.58
CA ILE A 125 27.59 -20.03 -21.83
C ILE A 125 26.74 -18.82 -22.22
N LEU A 126 26.93 -17.67 -21.57
CA LEU A 126 26.26 -16.43 -21.90
C LEU A 126 26.52 -16.02 -23.36
N GLU A 127 27.78 -16.04 -23.80
CA GLU A 127 28.16 -15.73 -25.19
C GLU A 127 27.54 -16.68 -26.21
N LYS A 128 27.31 -17.94 -25.83
CA LYS A 128 26.72 -18.96 -26.71
C LYS A 128 25.21 -18.78 -26.92
N TYR A 129 24.47 -18.39 -25.86
CA TYR A 129 23.01 -18.42 -25.87
C TYR A 129 22.34 -17.03 -25.89
N ILE A 130 23.09 -15.94 -25.68
CA ILE A 130 22.57 -14.56 -25.71
C ILE A 130 23.10 -13.80 -26.93
N PRO A 131 22.25 -13.07 -27.67
CA PRO A 131 22.70 -12.24 -28.79
C PRO A 131 23.79 -11.24 -28.39
N THR A 132 24.79 -11.04 -29.25
CA THR A 132 25.94 -10.16 -29.00
C THR A 132 25.55 -8.74 -28.61
N LYS A 133 24.46 -8.21 -29.15
CA LYS A 133 23.89 -6.89 -28.81
C LYS A 133 23.45 -6.75 -27.35
N ASP A 134 23.03 -7.84 -26.72
CA ASP A 134 22.44 -7.84 -25.38
C ASP A 134 23.50 -8.17 -24.30
N LEU A 135 24.64 -8.78 -24.70
CA LEU A 135 25.73 -9.16 -23.81
C LEU A 135 26.26 -8.02 -22.92
N PRO A 136 26.50 -6.79 -23.41
CA PRO A 136 27.02 -5.71 -22.58
C PRO A 136 26.06 -5.38 -21.42
N THR A 137 24.77 -5.26 -21.72
CA THR A 137 23.72 -4.95 -20.74
C THR A 137 23.58 -6.05 -19.68
N VAL A 138 23.67 -7.31 -20.08
CA VAL A 138 23.60 -8.44 -19.14
C VAL A 138 24.82 -8.47 -18.23
N ARG A 139 26.02 -8.27 -18.78
CA ARG A 139 27.27 -8.22 -18.01
C ARG A 139 27.26 -7.09 -16.99
N ASP A 140 26.82 -5.89 -17.38
CA ASP A 140 26.67 -4.76 -16.47
C ASP A 140 25.66 -5.05 -15.35
N THR A 141 24.55 -5.71 -15.69
CA THR A 141 23.55 -6.14 -14.70
C THR A 141 24.14 -7.15 -13.71
N VAL A 142 24.89 -8.14 -14.18
CA VAL A 142 25.57 -9.13 -13.31
C VAL A 142 26.61 -8.45 -12.43
N LEU A 143 27.42 -7.55 -12.97
CA LEU A 143 28.42 -6.79 -12.22
C LEU A 143 27.76 -5.97 -11.11
N THR A 144 26.67 -5.27 -11.44
CA THR A 144 25.86 -4.51 -10.48
C THR A 144 25.31 -5.41 -9.38
N LEU A 145 24.78 -6.59 -9.73
CA LEU A 145 24.23 -7.52 -8.76
C LEU A 145 25.31 -8.12 -7.84
N LYS A 146 26.51 -8.41 -8.37
CA LYS A 146 27.64 -8.92 -7.58
C LYS A 146 28.21 -7.87 -6.62
N THR A 147 28.14 -6.59 -6.97
CA THR A 147 28.69 -5.49 -6.16
C THR A 147 27.69 -4.89 -5.17
N LYS A 148 26.44 -4.65 -5.61
CA LYS A 148 25.39 -3.99 -4.81
C LYS A 148 24.39 -4.96 -4.20
N GLY A 149 24.41 -6.23 -4.60
CA GLY A 149 23.41 -7.21 -4.22
C GLY A 149 22.10 -7.06 -5.00
N LEU A 150 21.12 -7.90 -4.67
CA LEU A 150 19.82 -7.97 -5.34
C LEU A 150 18.89 -6.78 -5.01
N GLY A 151 19.14 -6.09 -3.89
CA GLY A 151 18.22 -5.09 -3.33
C GLY A 151 17.00 -5.71 -2.66
N GLU A 152 16.08 -4.87 -2.19
CA GLU A 152 14.81 -5.32 -1.59
C GLU A 152 13.75 -5.61 -2.66
N MET A 153 12.87 -6.57 -2.37
CA MET A 153 11.72 -6.90 -3.23
C MET A 153 10.78 -5.69 -3.32
N PRO A 154 10.45 -5.20 -4.53
CA PRO A 154 9.42 -4.18 -4.69
C PRO A 154 8.08 -4.69 -4.13
N GLN A 155 7.50 -3.96 -3.18
CA GLN A 155 6.23 -4.36 -2.59
C GLN A 155 5.05 -4.00 -3.51
N ASP A 156 4.07 -4.90 -3.57
CA ASP A 156 2.83 -4.72 -4.32
C ASP A 156 2.12 -3.43 -3.87
N ASN A 157 2.17 -2.38 -4.70
CA ASN A 157 1.17 -1.31 -4.69
C ASN A 157 -0.11 -1.82 -5.39
N GLN A 158 -0.67 -2.94 -4.94
CA GLN A 158 -1.92 -3.44 -5.51
C GLN A 158 -3.09 -2.62 -4.97
N SER A 159 -3.53 -1.70 -5.83
CA SER A 159 -4.80 -1.00 -5.82
C SER A 159 -5.94 -1.85 -5.25
N ALA A 160 -6.66 -1.26 -4.29
CA ALA A 160 -7.79 -1.81 -3.59
C ALA A 160 -8.85 -2.42 -4.53
N ARG A 161 -9.22 -3.68 -4.28
CA ARG A 161 -10.62 -4.14 -4.23
C ARG A 161 -10.70 -5.62 -3.86
N GLY A 162 -11.24 -5.86 -2.66
CA GLY A 162 -11.99 -7.06 -2.37
C GLY A 162 -11.20 -8.22 -1.79
N ARG A 163 -11.13 -8.27 -0.46
CA ARG A 163 -11.20 -9.55 0.24
C ARG A 163 -12.17 -9.49 1.43
N ARG A 164 -13.34 -10.09 1.22
CA ARG A 164 -14.19 -10.63 2.29
C ARG A 164 -13.64 -12.02 2.59
N SER A 165 -13.07 -12.23 3.76
CA SER A 165 -12.76 -13.57 4.28
C SER A 165 -14.07 -14.27 4.72
N LEU A 166 -14.31 -15.47 4.18
CA LEU A 166 -15.30 -16.43 4.67
C LEU A 166 -14.58 -17.66 5.26
N PRO A 167 -15.27 -18.48 6.07
CA PRO A 167 -14.75 -18.98 7.33
C PRO A 167 -14.40 -20.47 7.28
N GLY A 168 -13.54 -20.92 8.19
CA GLY A 168 -13.31 -22.35 8.39
C GLY A 168 -12.20 -22.64 9.38
N SER A 169 -12.54 -22.64 10.68
CA SER A 169 -12.15 -23.73 11.58
C SER A 169 -12.88 -23.52 12.91
N GLY A 170 -13.84 -24.40 13.19
CA GLY A 170 -14.61 -24.39 14.42
C GLY A 170 -13.79 -24.97 15.57
N THR A 171 -13.93 -24.36 16.74
CA THR A 171 -13.95 -25.06 18.04
C THR A 171 -14.50 -24.11 19.10
N VAL A 172 -15.64 -24.54 19.64
CA VAL A 172 -16.11 -24.43 21.03
C VAL A 172 -16.38 -23.04 21.62
N ARG A 173 -17.68 -22.81 21.73
CA ARG A 173 -18.45 -22.00 22.68
C ARG A 173 -17.84 -21.99 24.09
N ALA A 174 -17.53 -20.81 24.63
CA ALA A 174 -17.58 -20.57 26.07
C ALA A 174 -18.01 -19.11 26.32
N SER A 175 -19.23 -18.99 26.84
CA SER A 175 -19.82 -17.77 27.34
C SER A 175 -19.40 -17.54 28.80
N SER A 176 -19.13 -16.27 29.12
CA SER A 176 -19.34 -15.59 30.41
C SER A 176 -18.66 -16.19 31.66
N LEU A 177 -17.85 -15.37 32.35
CA LEU A 177 -18.25 -14.63 33.54
C LEU A 177 -17.04 -13.89 34.14
N THR A 178 -17.36 -12.71 34.68
CA THR A 178 -16.60 -11.90 35.62
C THR A 178 -16.07 -12.70 36.81
N ARG A 179 -14.84 -12.37 37.23
CA ARG A 179 -14.48 -12.19 38.64
C ARG A 179 -13.05 -11.66 38.76
N ASP A 180 -12.95 -10.50 39.42
CA ASP A 180 -11.76 -10.01 40.11
C ASP A 180 -11.24 -11.06 41.09
N LEU A 181 -9.92 -11.11 41.26
CA LEU A 181 -9.25 -11.48 42.52
C LEU A 181 -7.79 -10.98 42.46
N ASP A 182 -7.48 -10.15 43.45
CA ASP A 182 -6.20 -9.52 43.76
C ASP A 182 -5.17 -10.51 44.34
N SER A 183 -3.91 -10.04 44.32
CA SER A 183 -2.75 -10.43 45.17
C SER A 183 -1.89 -11.61 44.70
N GLU A 184 -0.65 -11.36 44.25
CA GLU A 184 0.55 -11.13 45.09
C GLU A 184 1.84 -11.07 44.22
N VAL A 185 2.57 -9.97 44.41
CA VAL A 185 4.03 -9.80 44.51
C VAL A 185 4.94 -10.88 43.88
N ILE A 186 5.60 -10.54 42.76
CA ILE A 186 7.01 -10.89 42.52
C ILE A 186 7.71 -9.64 41.97
N GLU A 187 8.69 -9.17 42.74
CA GLU A 187 9.61 -8.08 42.41
C GLU A 187 10.49 -8.37 41.19
N GLY A 188 10.88 -7.29 40.49
CA GLY A 188 12.24 -7.23 39.93
C GLY A 188 12.36 -7.10 38.41
N ARG A 189 12.18 -5.87 37.90
CA ARG A 189 13.20 -5.10 37.13
C ARG A 189 12.53 -3.95 36.39
N VAL A 190 12.41 -2.82 37.07
CA VAL A 190 12.18 -1.52 36.43
C VAL A 190 13.54 -1.02 35.95
N ASN A 191 13.86 -1.22 34.67
CA ASN A 191 14.99 -0.52 34.05
C ASN A 191 14.57 0.93 33.76
N ILE A 192 14.79 1.81 34.73
CA ILE A 192 14.90 3.25 34.50
C ILE A 192 16.18 3.46 33.69
N CYS A 193 16.08 3.49 32.37
CA CYS A 193 17.23 3.79 31.53
C CYS A 193 17.36 5.31 31.37
N ARG A 194 18.37 5.85 32.07
CA ARG A 194 18.86 7.22 31.89
C ARG A 194 19.14 7.50 30.42
N SER A 195 18.76 8.70 29.98
CA SER A 195 19.04 9.25 28.65
C SER A 195 20.54 9.29 28.36
N GLN A 196 21.05 8.27 27.69
CA GLN A 196 22.37 8.30 27.03
C GLN A 196 22.20 8.70 25.56
N PRO A 197 23.18 9.40 24.95
CA PRO A 197 23.19 9.67 23.53
C PRO A 197 23.35 8.34 22.77
N GLN A 198 22.25 7.79 22.27
CA GLN A 198 22.23 6.55 21.48
C GLN A 198 23.15 6.67 20.27
N SER A 199 24.07 5.71 20.13
CA SER A 199 24.97 5.61 18.99
C SER A 199 24.17 5.45 17.69
N ILE A 200 24.73 5.90 16.56
CA ILE A 200 24.12 5.73 15.24
C ILE A 200 23.88 4.23 14.94
N ALA A 201 24.80 3.36 15.39
CA ALA A 201 24.65 1.91 15.27
C ALA A 201 23.42 1.38 16.04
N ASP A 202 23.20 1.87 17.26
CA ASP A 202 22.06 1.49 18.11
C ASP A 202 20.73 1.91 17.47
N LYS A 203 20.70 3.07 16.79
CA LYS A 203 19.51 3.54 16.05
C LYS A 203 19.22 2.66 14.84
N THR A 204 20.24 2.25 14.09
CA THR A 204 20.06 1.36 12.93
C THR A 204 19.58 -0.03 13.36
N GLU A 205 20.13 -0.58 14.44
CA GLU A 205 19.71 -1.87 14.99
C GLU A 205 18.27 -1.81 15.53
N TYR A 206 17.92 -0.75 16.25
CA TYR A 206 16.55 -0.49 16.70
C TYR A 206 15.56 -0.42 15.53
N ILE A 207 15.88 0.36 14.48
CA ILE A 207 15.05 0.46 13.26
C ILE A 207 14.84 -0.92 12.63
N LYS A 208 15.89 -1.75 12.56
CA LYS A 208 15.79 -3.11 12.03
C LYS A 208 14.89 -4.00 12.90
N GLN A 209 15.02 -3.91 14.23
CA GLN A 209 14.21 -4.68 15.16
C GLN A 209 12.72 -4.31 15.08
N ILE A 210 12.39 -3.02 15.15
CA ILE A 210 11.01 -2.56 15.11
C ILE A 210 10.37 -2.85 13.75
N SER A 211 11.13 -2.68 12.66
CA SER A 211 10.66 -3.01 11.30
C SER A 211 10.44 -4.52 11.14
N GLY A 212 11.26 -5.35 11.77
CA GLY A 212 11.08 -6.80 11.83
C GLY A 212 9.80 -7.22 12.56
N LEU A 213 9.49 -6.61 13.70
CA LEU A 213 8.24 -6.86 14.44
C LEU A 213 7.02 -6.43 13.62
N LEU A 214 7.04 -5.21 13.09
CA LEU A 214 5.97 -4.67 12.25
C LEU A 214 5.78 -5.52 11.00
N GLY A 215 6.87 -6.03 10.39
CA GLY A 215 6.85 -6.89 9.21
C GLY A 215 6.62 -8.39 9.49
N SER A 216 6.38 -8.79 10.73
CA SER A 216 6.24 -10.21 11.10
C SER A 216 5.07 -10.89 10.40
N LYS A 217 5.22 -12.19 10.10
CA LYS A 217 4.14 -13.04 9.58
C LYS A 217 3.03 -13.24 10.61
N ASP A 218 3.36 -13.27 11.90
CA ASP A 218 2.39 -13.36 12.98
C ASP A 218 1.77 -11.99 13.27
N PHE A 219 0.45 -11.89 13.18
CA PHE A 219 -0.29 -10.66 13.44
C PHE A 219 -0.16 -10.19 14.89
N ARG A 220 0.09 -11.10 15.84
CA ARG A 220 0.33 -10.76 17.25
C ARG A 220 1.66 -10.03 17.43
N GLU A 221 2.71 -10.48 16.75
CA GLU A 221 4.01 -9.80 16.75
C GLU A 221 3.92 -8.43 16.08
N ARG A 222 3.08 -8.27 15.06
CA ARG A 222 2.79 -6.95 14.48
C ARG A 222 2.12 -6.00 15.47
N ILE A 223 1.14 -6.49 16.25
CA ILE A 223 0.50 -5.71 17.32
C ILE A 223 1.53 -5.32 18.38
N LYS A 224 2.37 -6.26 18.83
CA LYS A 224 3.47 -5.94 19.76
C LYS A 224 4.42 -4.88 19.19
N GLY A 225 4.74 -4.96 17.91
CA GLY A 225 5.53 -3.94 17.22
C GLY A 225 4.85 -2.56 17.23
N ILE A 226 3.52 -2.51 17.09
CA ILE A 226 2.75 -1.26 17.20
C ILE A 226 2.79 -0.72 18.64
N ASP A 227 2.60 -1.58 19.64
CA ASP A 227 2.69 -1.19 21.06
C ASP A 227 4.06 -0.61 21.41
N GLN A 228 5.12 -1.29 20.98
CA GLN A 228 6.49 -0.83 21.17
C GLN A 228 6.70 0.53 20.49
N LEU A 229 6.22 0.70 19.25
CA LEU A 229 6.30 1.97 18.53
C LEU A 229 5.61 3.11 19.29
N VAL A 230 4.40 2.87 19.81
CA VAL A 230 3.64 3.87 20.60
C VAL A 230 4.40 4.25 21.88
N SER A 231 4.97 3.28 22.59
CA SER A 231 5.78 3.53 23.78
C SER A 231 7.01 4.39 23.46
N ASP A 232 7.67 4.09 22.33
CA ASP A 232 8.91 4.75 21.94
C ASP A 232 8.68 6.18 21.39
N CYS A 233 7.48 6.49 20.88
CA CYS A 233 7.09 7.85 20.48
C CYS A 233 7.26 8.88 21.62
N GLN A 234 7.18 8.45 22.89
CA GLN A 234 7.37 9.34 24.04
C GLN A 234 8.81 9.87 24.17
N HIS A 235 9.78 9.11 23.66
CA HIS A 235 11.21 9.36 23.89
C HIS A 235 11.99 9.64 22.60
N ASN A 236 11.45 9.28 21.43
CA ASN A 236 12.12 9.41 20.14
C ASN A 236 11.15 9.84 19.02
N PRO A 237 11.15 11.12 18.59
CA PRO A 237 10.22 11.60 17.56
C PRO A 237 10.61 11.19 16.13
N ASN A 238 11.86 10.76 15.89
CA ASN A 238 12.36 10.36 14.57
C ASN A 238 12.08 8.88 14.28
N MET A 239 10.81 8.54 14.05
CA MET A 239 10.37 7.15 13.93
C MET A 239 10.15 6.68 12.49
N VAL A 240 10.11 5.35 12.32
CA VAL A 240 9.93 4.63 11.05
C VAL A 240 8.47 4.69 10.58
N PHE A 241 8.00 5.87 10.18
CA PHE A 241 6.64 6.05 9.68
C PHE A 241 6.35 5.25 8.42
N ASP A 242 7.38 4.94 7.62
CA ASP A 242 7.23 4.09 6.43
C ASP A 242 6.80 2.66 6.80
N ALA A 243 7.35 2.08 7.86
CA ALA A 243 6.97 0.75 8.35
C ALA A 243 5.59 0.77 9.03
N PHE A 244 5.27 1.84 9.76
CA PHE A 244 3.96 2.00 10.40
C PHE A 244 2.83 2.23 9.39
N LYS A 245 3.10 2.98 8.30
CA LYS A 245 2.16 3.19 7.19
C LYS A 245 1.63 1.87 6.64
N LEU A 246 2.49 0.85 6.51
CA LEU A 246 2.08 -0.48 6.05
C LEU A 246 1.05 -1.13 6.98
N ARG A 247 1.07 -0.81 8.28
CA ARG A 247 0.07 -1.29 9.26
C ARG A 247 -1.26 -0.55 9.14
N LEU A 248 -1.21 0.74 8.80
CA LEU A 248 -2.41 1.51 8.46
C LEU A 248 -3.09 0.98 7.20
N GLN A 249 -2.37 0.30 6.30
CA GLN A 249 -2.93 -0.26 5.06
C GLN A 249 -3.00 -1.81 5.09
N GLU A 250 -2.96 -2.39 6.29
CA GLU A 250 -2.89 -3.82 6.50
C GLU A 250 -4.18 -4.54 6.09
N SER A 251 -4.03 -5.73 5.49
CA SER A 251 -5.14 -6.60 5.12
C SER A 251 -5.83 -7.28 6.31
N ASN A 252 -5.07 -7.57 7.38
CA ASN A 252 -5.61 -8.08 8.63
C ASN A 252 -6.37 -6.96 9.37
N SER A 253 -7.70 -7.08 9.43
CA SER A 253 -8.58 -6.06 10.01
C SER A 253 -8.31 -5.77 11.49
N LYS A 254 -7.82 -6.76 12.27
CA LYS A 254 -7.50 -6.57 13.70
C LYS A 254 -6.26 -5.70 13.87
N VAL A 255 -5.20 -6.01 13.12
CA VAL A 255 -3.97 -5.19 13.12
C VAL A 255 -4.26 -3.81 12.52
N ASN A 256 -5.07 -3.73 11.48
CA ASN A 256 -5.43 -2.46 10.85
C ASN A 256 -6.20 -1.53 11.79
N LEU A 257 -7.24 -2.06 12.44
CA LEU A 257 -8.00 -1.33 13.46
C LEU A 257 -7.06 -0.85 14.58
N TYR A 258 -6.22 -1.75 15.08
CA TYR A 258 -5.27 -1.45 16.14
C TYR A 258 -4.27 -0.36 15.74
N ALA A 259 -3.81 -0.38 14.49
CA ALA A 259 -2.91 0.64 13.94
C ALA A 259 -3.61 2.02 13.85
N LEU A 260 -4.87 2.08 13.43
CA LEU A 260 -5.64 3.33 13.36
C LEU A 260 -5.90 3.92 14.76
N GLU A 261 -6.24 3.08 15.73
CA GLU A 261 -6.41 3.51 17.13
C GLU A 261 -5.07 3.96 17.74
N SER A 262 -3.98 3.25 17.43
CA SER A 262 -2.64 3.60 17.88
C SER A 262 -2.15 4.90 17.25
N LEU A 263 -2.52 5.18 15.99
CA LEU A 263 -2.17 6.44 15.32
C LEU A 263 -2.77 7.65 16.05
N GLN A 264 -3.95 7.54 16.66
CA GLN A 264 -4.53 8.61 17.47
C GLN A 264 -3.63 8.93 18.66
N LYS A 265 -3.12 7.90 19.34
CA LYS A 265 -2.18 8.04 20.46
C LYS A 265 -0.85 8.64 20.01
N ILE A 266 -0.28 8.10 18.92
CA ILE A 266 0.97 8.59 18.31
C ILE A 266 0.84 10.07 17.94
N THR A 267 -0.30 10.47 17.39
CA THR A 267 -0.59 11.86 17.02
C THR A 267 -0.56 12.80 18.21
N HIS A 268 -1.14 12.38 19.34
CA HIS A 268 -1.09 13.15 20.57
C HIS A 268 0.33 13.28 21.16
N LEU A 269 1.14 12.22 21.04
CA LEU A 269 2.51 12.20 21.55
C LEU A 269 3.46 13.06 20.70
N LEU A 270 3.36 12.95 19.37
CA LEU A 270 4.33 13.57 18.46
C LEU A 270 3.94 14.98 18.01
N LYS A 271 2.64 15.31 17.97
CA LYS A 271 2.11 16.63 17.56
C LYS A 271 2.81 17.12 16.28
N ASP A 272 3.34 18.35 16.29
CA ASP A 272 3.96 19.01 15.13
C ASP A 272 5.14 18.24 14.51
N ASN A 273 5.75 17.27 15.23
CA ASN A 273 6.76 16.39 14.64
C ASN A 273 6.20 15.51 13.52
N LEU A 274 4.87 15.32 13.45
CA LEU A 274 4.21 14.63 12.34
C LEU A 274 4.12 15.45 11.06
N SER A 275 4.38 16.77 11.11
CA SER A 275 4.27 17.67 9.95
C SER A 275 4.98 17.14 8.70
N GLN A 276 6.15 16.52 8.89
CA GLN A 276 6.97 15.96 7.79
C GLN A 276 6.34 14.75 7.10
N VAL A 277 5.43 14.05 7.78
CA VAL A 277 4.83 12.78 7.30
C VAL A 277 3.33 12.89 7.01
N VAL A 278 2.71 14.07 7.20
CA VAL A 278 1.27 14.33 6.94
C VAL A 278 0.87 13.89 5.52
N ASN A 279 1.69 14.22 4.51
CA ASN A 279 1.41 13.88 3.11
C ASN A 279 1.38 12.36 2.85
N ILE A 280 1.99 11.57 3.73
CA ILE A 280 1.99 10.10 3.65
C ILE A 280 0.87 9.52 4.51
N LEU A 281 0.63 10.08 5.70
CA LEU A 281 -0.38 9.63 6.65
C LEU A 281 -1.81 9.88 6.15
N VAL A 282 -2.11 11.08 5.65
CA VAL A 282 -3.46 11.43 5.20
C VAL A 282 -3.97 10.44 4.15
N PRO A 283 -3.24 10.16 3.04
CA PRO A 283 -3.63 9.10 2.10
C PRO A 283 -3.82 7.73 2.75
N ALA A 284 -2.91 7.34 3.65
CA ALA A 284 -2.99 6.05 4.32
C ALA A 284 -4.27 5.87 5.15
N ILE A 285 -4.84 6.96 5.68
CA ILE A 285 -6.09 6.94 6.44
C ILE A 285 -7.31 7.05 5.52
N VAL A 286 -7.32 7.97 4.55
CA VAL A 286 -8.56 8.33 3.84
C VAL A 286 -8.89 7.42 2.65
N ASP A 287 -7.88 6.82 2.01
CA ASP A 287 -8.09 6.09 0.74
C ASP A 287 -8.93 4.82 0.92
N ASN A 288 -8.74 4.11 2.04
CA ASN A 288 -9.32 2.78 2.24
C ASN A 288 -10.27 2.67 3.44
N HIS A 289 -10.15 3.53 4.45
CA HIS A 289 -10.83 3.28 5.73
C HIS A 289 -12.17 4.00 5.86
N LEU A 290 -12.32 5.18 5.26
CA LEU A 290 -13.58 5.93 5.30
C LEU A 290 -14.70 5.31 4.45
N ASN A 291 -14.35 4.45 3.48
CA ASN A 291 -15.31 3.64 2.73
C ASN A 291 -15.43 2.21 3.29
N SER A 292 -14.83 1.92 4.44
CA SER A 292 -14.87 0.58 5.04
C SER A 292 -16.29 0.21 5.46
N LYS A 293 -16.68 -1.05 5.21
CA LYS A 293 -17.92 -1.63 5.74
C LYS A 293 -17.79 -2.05 7.20
N ASN A 294 -16.57 -2.09 7.73
CA ASN A 294 -16.33 -2.36 9.14
C ASN A 294 -16.44 -1.04 9.91
N ASN A 295 -17.51 -0.88 10.68
CA ASN A 295 -17.78 0.33 11.46
C ASN A 295 -16.65 0.67 12.44
N ALA A 296 -15.97 -0.32 13.03
CA ALA A 296 -14.86 -0.04 13.94
C ALA A 296 -13.68 0.60 13.20
N ILE A 297 -13.32 0.08 12.02
CA ILE A 297 -12.26 0.66 11.17
C ILE A 297 -12.65 2.05 10.70
N TYR A 298 -13.90 2.23 10.26
CA TYR A 298 -14.43 3.54 9.88
C TYR A 298 -14.33 4.54 11.04
N SER A 299 -14.82 4.18 12.24
CA SER A 299 -14.77 5.04 13.42
C SER A 299 -13.35 5.35 13.86
N ALA A 300 -12.43 4.37 13.81
CA ALA A 300 -11.03 4.60 14.13
C ALA A 300 -10.34 5.51 13.12
N ALA A 301 -10.71 5.45 11.83
CA ALA A 301 -10.19 6.36 10.81
C ALA A 301 -10.71 7.80 10.98
N ILE A 302 -12.00 7.97 11.30
CA ILE A 302 -12.56 9.27 11.68
C ILE A 302 -11.85 9.81 12.92
N GLY A 303 -11.61 8.95 13.92
CA GLY A 303 -10.84 9.29 15.12
C GLY A 303 -9.42 9.74 14.79
N ALA A 304 -8.74 9.06 13.87
CA ALA A 304 -7.40 9.44 13.41
C ALA A 304 -7.39 10.79 12.70
N ILE A 305 -8.36 11.08 11.81
CA ILE A 305 -8.50 12.38 11.16
C ILE A 305 -8.73 13.48 12.19
N ASN A 306 -9.65 13.26 13.13
CA ASN A 306 -9.92 14.22 14.20
C ASN A 306 -8.69 14.45 15.08
N ALA A 307 -7.93 13.40 15.40
CA ALA A 307 -6.68 13.53 16.15
C ALA A 307 -5.65 14.40 15.41
N LEU A 308 -5.52 14.24 14.09
CA LEU A 308 -4.66 15.10 13.27
C LEU A 308 -5.13 16.56 13.31
N THR A 309 -6.42 16.81 13.09
CA THR A 309 -7.01 18.16 13.09
C THR A 309 -6.91 18.86 14.46
N LEU A 310 -6.90 18.09 15.56
CA LEU A 310 -6.81 18.65 16.91
C LEU A 310 -5.38 18.89 17.40
N ASN A 311 -4.39 18.18 16.85
CA ASN A 311 -3.01 18.21 17.38
C ASN A 311 -1.98 18.79 16.38
N LEU A 312 -2.37 19.13 15.16
CA LEU A 312 -1.51 19.72 14.13
C LEU A 312 -2.03 21.07 13.69
N ASP A 313 -1.15 21.91 13.13
CA ASP A 313 -1.56 23.10 12.40
C ASP A 313 -2.41 22.71 11.18
N ASN A 314 -3.67 23.12 11.19
CA ASN A 314 -4.65 22.82 10.15
C ASN A 314 -4.28 23.39 8.77
N VAL A 315 -3.37 24.36 8.69
CA VAL A 315 -2.76 24.80 7.42
C VAL A 315 -2.08 23.63 6.70
N LEU A 316 -1.44 22.72 7.44
CA LEU A 316 -0.74 21.55 6.89
C LEU A 316 -1.71 20.49 6.34
N LEU A 317 -2.93 20.43 6.89
CA LEU A 317 -3.95 19.43 6.52
C LEU A 317 -4.81 19.88 5.35
N LEU A 318 -4.94 21.20 5.13
CA LEU A 318 -5.88 21.74 4.16
C LEU A 318 -5.62 21.26 2.72
N GLN A 319 -4.38 21.37 2.23
CA GLN A 319 -4.05 20.90 0.87
C GLN A 319 -4.21 19.38 0.71
N PRO A 320 -3.70 18.51 1.62
CA PRO A 320 -3.94 17.07 1.56
C PRO A 320 -5.42 16.70 1.52
N PHE A 321 -6.24 17.35 2.36
CA PHE A 321 -7.68 17.09 2.41
C PHE A 321 -8.36 17.53 1.10
N CYS A 322 -8.05 18.71 0.58
CA CYS A 322 -8.58 19.16 -0.70
C CYS A 322 -8.21 18.22 -1.85
N THR A 323 -6.95 17.83 -1.93
CA THR A 323 -6.43 16.94 -2.99
C THR A 323 -7.15 15.60 -2.95
N LYS A 324 -7.33 15.02 -1.77
CA LYS A 324 -8.02 13.72 -1.63
C LYS A 324 -9.51 13.84 -1.86
N ALA A 325 -10.17 14.89 -1.39
CA ALA A 325 -11.61 15.12 -1.59
C ALA A 325 -11.97 15.23 -3.08
N GLN A 326 -11.04 15.70 -3.91
CA GLN A 326 -11.21 15.76 -5.37
C GLN A 326 -11.47 14.36 -5.97
N PHE A 327 -10.64 13.37 -5.60
CA PHE A 327 -10.60 12.06 -6.25
C PHE A 327 -11.28 10.92 -5.49
N LEU A 328 -11.59 11.11 -4.20
CA LEU A 328 -12.34 10.12 -3.43
C LEU A 328 -13.76 9.93 -3.99
N SER A 329 -14.40 8.83 -3.57
CA SER A 329 -15.76 8.47 -3.92
C SER A 329 -16.54 7.97 -2.71
N GLY A 330 -17.87 7.91 -2.82
CA GLY A 330 -18.74 7.40 -1.76
C GLY A 330 -18.67 8.23 -0.48
N LYS A 331 -18.76 7.55 0.66
CA LYS A 331 -18.81 8.19 1.99
C LYS A 331 -17.52 8.93 2.32
N ALA A 332 -16.37 8.38 1.95
CA ALA A 332 -15.07 9.03 2.15
C ALA A 332 -14.97 10.42 1.52
N LYS A 333 -15.59 10.61 0.34
CA LYS A 333 -15.63 11.93 -0.31
C LYS A 333 -16.46 12.91 0.49
N VAL A 334 -17.63 12.49 0.96
CA VAL A 334 -18.57 13.30 1.76
C VAL A 334 -17.90 13.75 3.06
N ASP A 335 -17.38 12.79 3.85
CA ASP A 335 -16.75 13.07 5.14
C ASP A 335 -15.57 14.05 4.99
N LEU A 336 -14.78 13.91 3.93
CA LEU A 336 -13.62 14.78 3.72
C LEU A 336 -14.00 16.18 3.22
N ILE A 337 -15.06 16.31 2.40
CA ILE A 337 -15.58 17.63 2.01
C ILE A 337 -16.12 18.37 3.24
N GLU A 338 -16.86 17.67 4.11
CA GLU A 338 -17.34 18.24 5.37
C GLU A 338 -16.17 18.70 6.25
N LYS A 339 -15.10 17.91 6.35
CA LYS A 339 -13.89 18.32 7.06
C LYS A 339 -13.19 19.53 6.45
N VAL A 340 -13.16 19.66 5.12
CA VAL A 340 -12.64 20.87 4.48
C VAL A 340 -13.51 22.09 4.82
N ALA A 341 -14.83 21.95 4.92
CA ALA A 341 -15.72 23.04 5.32
C ALA A 341 -15.46 23.51 6.77
N ASP A 342 -15.21 22.57 7.70
CA ASP A 342 -14.77 22.89 9.06
C ASP A 342 -13.47 23.71 9.03
N LEU A 343 -12.47 23.27 8.25
CA LEU A 343 -11.18 23.95 8.12
C LEU A 343 -11.29 25.34 7.49
N VAL A 344 -12.18 25.54 6.51
CA VAL A 344 -12.45 26.87 5.93
C VAL A 344 -12.90 27.84 7.02
N THR A 345 -13.87 27.42 7.84
CA THR A 345 -14.43 28.25 8.91
C THR A 345 -13.36 28.64 9.94
N GLU A 346 -12.45 27.72 10.24
CA GLU A 346 -11.40 27.93 11.24
C GLU A 346 -10.20 28.75 10.71
N LEU A 347 -9.79 28.53 9.46
CA LEU A 347 -8.55 29.08 8.89
C LEU A 347 -8.76 30.41 8.17
N TYR A 348 -9.92 30.63 7.55
CA TYR A 348 -10.14 31.81 6.71
C TYR A 348 -9.93 33.14 7.46
N PRO A 349 -10.39 33.33 8.71
CA PRO A 349 -10.14 34.58 9.44
C PRO A 349 -8.65 34.92 9.65
N ARG A 350 -7.77 33.92 9.60
CA ARG A 350 -6.32 34.06 9.84
C ARG A 350 -5.50 34.02 8.56
N LYS A 351 -5.94 33.25 7.55
CA LYS A 351 -5.18 32.93 6.33
C LYS A 351 -6.11 32.89 5.08
N PRO A 352 -6.82 33.99 4.75
CA PRO A 352 -7.86 33.99 3.71
C PRO A 352 -7.30 33.60 2.33
N GLN A 353 -6.21 34.21 1.90
CA GLN A 353 -5.56 33.92 0.61
C GLN A 353 -5.18 32.44 0.44
N MET A 354 -4.76 31.79 1.53
CA MET A 354 -4.36 30.38 1.48
C MET A 354 -5.58 29.47 1.36
N VAL A 355 -6.66 29.77 2.08
CA VAL A 355 -7.94 29.06 1.95
C VAL A 355 -8.49 29.22 0.53
N GLU A 356 -8.53 30.43 0.00
CA GLU A 356 -8.99 30.70 -1.36
C GLU A 356 -8.18 29.91 -2.40
N GLN A 357 -6.84 29.98 -2.32
CA GLN A 357 -5.95 29.31 -3.26
C GLN A 357 -6.13 27.79 -3.28
N LYS A 358 -6.43 27.16 -2.14
CA LYS A 358 -6.49 25.69 -2.04
C LYS A 358 -7.90 25.12 -2.13
N VAL A 359 -8.89 25.81 -1.60
CA VAL A 359 -10.26 25.30 -1.47
C VAL A 359 -11.12 25.66 -2.67
N LEU A 360 -10.95 26.84 -3.28
CA LEU A 360 -11.74 27.22 -4.46
C LEU A 360 -11.57 26.24 -5.63
N PRO A 361 -10.35 25.75 -5.98
CA PRO A 361 -10.20 24.73 -7.00
C PRO A 361 -10.99 23.45 -6.71
N LEU A 362 -11.07 23.03 -5.44
CA LEU A 362 -11.91 21.90 -5.04
C LEU A 362 -13.39 22.20 -5.25
N LEU A 363 -13.87 23.35 -4.78
CA LEU A 363 -15.28 23.74 -4.95
C LEU A 363 -15.69 23.74 -6.43
N TRP A 364 -14.88 24.36 -7.30
CA TRP A 364 -15.15 24.41 -8.73
C TRP A 364 -15.15 23.02 -9.37
N HIS A 365 -14.22 22.15 -8.98
CA HIS A 365 -14.21 20.77 -9.43
C HIS A 365 -15.48 20.01 -9.01
N LEU A 366 -15.91 20.16 -7.76
CA LEU A 366 -17.11 19.48 -7.24
C LEU A 366 -18.36 19.96 -7.99
N LEU A 367 -18.53 21.28 -8.15
CA LEU A 367 -19.65 21.86 -8.89
C LEU A 367 -19.64 21.46 -10.38
N GLY A 368 -18.46 21.42 -11.02
CA GLY A 368 -18.33 21.00 -12.42
C GLY A 368 -18.61 19.51 -12.67
N THR A 369 -18.45 18.65 -11.66
CA THR A 369 -18.69 17.20 -11.75
C THR A 369 -20.06 16.77 -11.23
N SER A 370 -20.87 17.71 -10.73
CA SER A 370 -22.14 17.46 -10.04
C SER A 370 -23.29 16.97 -10.94
N THR A 371 -23.10 16.86 -12.26
CA THR A 371 -24.18 16.58 -13.22
C THR A 371 -24.69 15.13 -13.23
N HIS A 372 -24.03 14.18 -12.54
CA HIS A 372 -24.37 12.75 -12.60
C HIS A 372 -24.35 11.96 -11.27
N SER A 373 -24.29 12.62 -10.10
CA SER A 373 -24.29 11.86 -8.84
C SER A 373 -25.72 11.49 -8.41
N GLY A 374 -26.14 10.29 -8.82
CA GLY A 374 -27.42 9.68 -8.50
C GLY A 374 -27.76 9.69 -7.00
N THR A 375 -29.06 9.70 -6.75
CA THR A 375 -29.72 9.57 -5.46
C THR A 375 -29.31 8.27 -4.76
N ILE A 376 -28.33 8.33 -3.86
CA ILE A 376 -28.06 7.19 -2.97
C ILE A 376 -28.75 7.46 -1.64
N HIS A 377 -29.89 6.80 -1.46
CA HIS A 377 -30.57 6.69 -0.18
C HIS A 377 -29.70 5.87 0.79
N GLY A 378 -29.27 6.50 1.88
CA GLY A 378 -28.73 5.78 3.02
C GLY A 378 -27.95 6.67 3.96
N ARG A 379 -28.62 7.29 4.95
CA ARG A 379 -28.15 7.86 6.24
C ARG A 379 -26.81 8.63 6.35
N GLY A 380 -26.02 8.77 5.29
CA GLY A 380 -24.84 9.63 5.16
C GLY A 380 -25.13 10.68 4.08
N GLY A 381 -24.61 11.90 4.28
CA GLY A 381 -24.85 13.02 3.38
C GLY A 381 -24.53 12.67 1.91
N SER A 382 -25.25 13.29 0.98
CA SER A 382 -24.88 13.18 -0.44
C SER A 382 -23.66 14.06 -0.72
N VAL A 383 -22.86 13.71 -1.75
CA VAL A 383 -21.75 14.57 -2.20
C VAL A 383 -22.24 15.97 -2.53
N ARG A 384 -23.46 16.09 -3.07
CA ARG A 384 -24.12 17.37 -3.31
C ARG A 384 -24.35 18.13 -1.99
N GLY A 385 -24.90 17.48 -0.97
CA GLY A 385 -25.11 18.09 0.35
C GLY A 385 -23.80 18.58 0.98
N ALA A 386 -22.75 17.77 0.96
CA ALA A 386 -21.44 18.20 1.46
C ALA A 386 -20.85 19.36 0.64
N THR A 387 -21.06 19.38 -0.68
CA THR A 387 -20.63 20.49 -1.55
C THR A 387 -21.40 21.78 -1.23
N VAL A 388 -22.69 21.69 -0.92
CA VAL A 388 -23.50 22.82 -0.43
C VAL A 388 -22.94 23.35 0.88
N ASN A 389 -22.64 22.47 1.85
CA ASN A 389 -22.05 22.87 3.13
C ASN A 389 -20.68 23.57 2.95
N LEU A 390 -19.82 23.04 2.05
CA LEU A 390 -18.55 23.69 1.72
C LEU A 390 -18.75 25.06 1.08
N CYS A 391 -19.71 25.18 0.15
CA CYS A 391 -20.06 26.45 -0.47
C CYS A 391 -20.60 27.45 0.56
N GLN A 392 -21.41 26.99 1.52
CA GLN A 392 -21.94 27.82 2.60
C GLN A 392 -20.83 28.32 3.53
N ALA A 393 -19.90 27.43 3.92
CA ALA A 393 -18.75 27.81 4.74
C ALA A 393 -17.88 28.86 4.04
N LEU A 394 -17.62 28.70 2.74
CA LEU A 394 -16.89 29.69 1.95
C LEU A 394 -17.67 31.00 1.80
N TYR A 395 -18.97 30.95 1.51
CA TYR A 395 -19.79 32.15 1.35
C TYR A 395 -19.91 32.94 2.65
N ALA A 396 -20.03 32.26 3.79
CA ALA A 396 -20.05 32.90 5.11
C ALA A 396 -18.75 33.66 5.42
N GLN A 397 -17.62 33.22 4.87
CA GLN A 397 -16.29 33.80 5.11
C GLN A 397 -15.90 34.85 4.05
N MET A 398 -16.16 34.57 2.77
CA MET A 398 -15.79 35.42 1.63
C MET A 398 -16.86 36.45 1.26
N GLY A 399 -18.13 36.17 1.55
CA GLY A 399 -19.25 37.00 1.12
C GLY A 399 -19.29 37.18 -0.40
N PRO A 400 -19.54 38.41 -0.91
CA PRO A 400 -19.65 38.70 -2.34
C PRO A 400 -18.42 38.31 -3.19
N SER A 401 -17.23 38.28 -2.59
CA SER A 401 -15.99 37.92 -3.30
C SER A 401 -16.01 36.48 -3.84
N LEU A 402 -16.79 35.58 -3.23
CA LEU A 402 -17.00 34.23 -3.76
C LEU A 402 -17.78 34.26 -5.08
N THR A 403 -18.78 35.14 -5.18
CA THR A 403 -19.58 35.34 -6.40
C THR A 403 -18.74 35.93 -7.52
N GLU A 404 -17.88 36.90 -7.21
CA GLU A 404 -16.90 37.45 -8.17
C GLU A 404 -15.94 36.36 -8.67
N SER A 405 -15.42 35.54 -7.76
CA SER A 405 -14.56 34.41 -8.12
C SER A 405 -15.29 33.40 -9.01
N ALA A 406 -16.58 33.12 -8.75
CA ALA A 406 -17.39 32.22 -9.55
C ALA A 406 -17.65 32.75 -10.98
N ALA A 407 -17.69 34.06 -11.19
CA ALA A 407 -17.91 34.66 -12.50
C ALA A 407 -16.77 34.35 -13.51
N SER A 408 -15.58 34.03 -13.01
CA SER A 408 -14.43 33.61 -13.83
C SER A 408 -14.46 32.12 -14.26
N GLN A 409 -15.43 31.34 -13.76
CA GLN A 409 -15.48 29.89 -13.97
C GLN A 409 -16.32 29.50 -15.21
N PRO A 410 -16.12 28.28 -15.74
CA PRO A 410 -16.91 27.78 -16.88
C PRO A 410 -18.42 27.78 -16.63
N ALA A 411 -19.22 27.95 -17.69
CA ALA A 411 -20.67 28.15 -17.61
C ALA A 411 -21.43 27.04 -16.84
N ASN A 412 -20.98 25.79 -16.92
CA ASN A 412 -21.56 24.67 -16.16
C ASN A 412 -21.32 24.82 -14.65
N VAL A 413 -20.10 25.20 -14.24
CA VAL A 413 -19.74 25.45 -12.83
C VAL A 413 -20.55 26.63 -12.30
N HIS A 414 -20.62 27.73 -13.07
CA HIS A 414 -21.38 28.92 -12.70
C HIS A 414 -22.88 28.64 -12.53
N LYS A 415 -23.47 27.80 -13.40
CA LYS A 415 -24.86 27.36 -13.26
C LYS A 415 -25.08 26.58 -11.95
N SER A 416 -24.24 25.58 -11.68
CA SER A 416 -24.34 24.78 -10.46
C SER A 416 -24.11 25.60 -9.19
N PHE A 417 -23.20 26.59 -9.22
CA PHE A 417 -22.99 27.53 -8.13
C PHE A 417 -24.26 28.35 -7.82
N ASN A 418 -24.90 28.91 -8.84
CA ASN A 418 -26.15 29.67 -8.65
C ASN A 418 -27.31 28.80 -8.15
N GLU A 419 -27.36 27.53 -8.55
CA GLU A 419 -28.34 26.57 -7.99
C GLU A 419 -28.10 26.33 -6.50
N VAL A 420 -26.85 26.25 -6.05
CA VAL A 420 -26.50 26.13 -4.63
C VAL A 420 -26.86 27.40 -3.86
N LEU A 421 -26.53 28.60 -4.38
CA LEU A 421 -26.86 29.86 -3.71
C LEU A 421 -28.37 30.03 -3.47
N ARG A 422 -29.21 29.61 -4.42
CA ARG A 422 -30.68 29.61 -4.25
C ARG A 422 -31.18 28.70 -3.13
N THR A 423 -30.39 27.71 -2.73
CA THR A 423 -30.73 26.83 -1.59
C THR A 423 -30.25 27.37 -0.25
N LEU A 424 -29.40 28.41 -0.26
CA LEU A 424 -28.86 29.06 0.93
C LEU A 424 -29.63 30.33 1.31
N SER A 425 -30.34 30.94 0.35
CA SER A 425 -31.34 31.99 0.54
C SER A 425 -32.68 31.41 0.99
#